data_AF-A0A382QSB4-F1
#
_entry.id   AF-A0A382QSB4-F1
#
_cell.length_a   1.000
_cell.length_b   1.000
_cell.length_c   1.000
_cell.angle_alpha   90.00
_cell.angle_beta   90.00
_cell.angle_gamma   90.00
#
_symmetry.space_group_name_H-M   'P 1'
#
loop_
_entity.id
_entity.type
_entity.pdbx_description
1 polymer ?
#
loop_
_entity_poly.entity_id
_entity_poly.type
_entity_poly.pdbx_seq_one_letter_code
_entity_poly.pdbx_strand_id
1 'polypeptide(L)' 'MFKIEDTIGDVILISFRNYEDLKDFGITVEAAHYLVKGVDQLGLWLEHPGIILSKTED' A
#
# COMPACT_ATOMS: atom_id res chain seq x y z
N MET A 1 -6.78 -22.17 -0.01
CA MET A 1 -7.65 -20.98 -0.14
C MET A 1 -6.82 -19.82 0.36
N PHE A 2 -6.56 -18.82 -0.47
CA PHE A 2 -5.73 -17.68 -0.11
C PHE A 2 -6.43 -16.85 0.96
N LYS A 3 -5.71 -16.51 2.02
CA LYS A 3 -6.20 -15.60 3.06
C LYS A 3 -5.39 -14.31 3.04
N ILE A 4 -5.95 -13.26 3.59
CA ILE A 4 -5.27 -11.96 3.63
C ILE A 4 -4.02 -12.02 4.52
N GLU A 5 -4.01 -12.88 5.56
CA GLU A 5 -2.84 -13.08 6.42
C GLU A 5 -1.66 -13.71 5.65
N ASP A 6 -1.94 -14.40 4.55
CA ASP A 6 -0.90 -14.96 3.68
C ASP A 6 -0.13 -13.85 2.93
N THR A 7 -0.63 -12.60 2.91
CA THR A 7 0.06 -11.44 2.30
C THR A 7 1.12 -10.80 3.20
N ILE A 8 1.25 -11.22 4.47
CA ILE A 8 2.23 -10.62 5.39
C ILE A 8 3.64 -10.85 4.85
N GLY A 9 4.38 -9.78 4.62
CA GLY A 9 5.71 -9.80 3.99
C GLY A 9 5.71 -9.50 2.49
N ASP A 10 4.55 -9.47 1.84
CA ASP A 10 4.42 -9.14 0.43
C ASP A 10 4.27 -7.62 0.20
N VAL A 11 4.67 -7.19 -1.00
CA VAL A 11 4.37 -5.84 -1.50
C VAL A 11 3.12 -5.89 -2.36
N ILE A 12 2.10 -5.12 -1.99
CA ILE A 12 0.81 -5.05 -2.68
C ILE A 12 0.58 -3.66 -3.27
N LEU A 13 -0.20 -3.59 -4.35
CA LEU A 13 -0.73 -2.33 -4.88
C LEU A 13 -2.06 -2.02 -4.18
N ILE A 14 -2.18 -0.82 -3.61
CA ILE A 14 -3.45 -0.30 -3.09
C ILE A 14 -3.88 0.86 -3.97
N SER A 15 -5.13 0.80 -4.45
CA SER A 15 -5.79 1.88 -5.18
C SER A 15 -6.95 2.42 -4.36
N PHE A 16 -6.91 3.72 -4.09
CA PHE A 16 -7.89 4.43 -3.27
C PHE A 16 -8.98 5.01 -4.16
N ARG A 17 -10.24 4.70 -3.85
CA ARG A 17 -11.38 5.21 -4.62
C ARG A 17 -11.58 6.71 -4.46
N ASN A 18 -11.29 7.26 -3.29
CA ASN A 18 -11.31 8.70 -3.00
C ASN A 18 -10.08 9.05 -2.15
N TYR A 19 -8.95 9.36 -2.78
CA TYR A 19 -7.72 9.69 -2.07
C TYR A 19 -7.68 11.14 -1.56
N GLU A 20 -8.61 12.01 -2.02
CA GLU A 20 -8.68 13.42 -1.62
C GLU A 20 -8.83 13.58 -0.11
N ASP A 21 -9.69 12.77 0.52
CA ASP A 21 -9.91 12.78 1.98
C ASP A 21 -8.70 12.22 2.76
N LEU A 22 -7.78 11.52 2.08
CA LEU A 22 -6.61 10.89 2.69
C LEU A 22 -5.34 11.76 2.59
N LYS A 23 -5.42 12.90 1.91
CA LYS A 23 -4.30 13.85 1.78
C LYS A 23 -3.81 14.36 3.13
N ASP A 24 -4.74 14.60 4.06
CA ASP A 24 -4.43 15.03 5.44
C ASP A 24 -3.67 13.96 6.24
N PHE A 25 -3.75 12.69 5.82
CA PHE A 25 -3.00 11.57 6.38
C PHE A 25 -1.69 11.28 5.62
N GLY A 26 -1.31 12.14 4.67
CA GLY A 26 -0.09 12.00 3.87
C GLY A 26 -0.21 11.09 2.65
N ILE A 27 -1.41 10.62 2.31
CA ILE A 27 -1.65 9.84 1.08
C ILE A 27 -1.97 10.82 -0.04
N THR A 28 -0.98 11.06 -0.91
CA THR A 28 -1.03 12.10 -1.94
C THR A 28 -1.26 11.57 -3.35
N VAL A 29 -1.37 10.25 -3.50
CA VAL A 29 -1.53 9.56 -4.79
C VAL A 29 -2.71 8.60 -4.76
N GLU A 30 -3.35 8.42 -5.92
CA GLU A 30 -4.50 7.53 -6.09
C GLU A 30 -4.15 6.05 -5.87
N ALA A 31 -2.93 5.65 -6.22
CA ALA A 31 -2.45 4.30 -6.03
C ALA A 31 -0.96 4.27 -5.67
N ALA A 32 -0.57 3.37 -4.79
CA ALA A 32 0.82 3.16 -4.39
C ALA A 32 1.06 1.72 -3.91
N HIS A 33 2.34 1.35 -3.88
CA HIS A 33 2.78 0.05 -3.38
C HIS A 33 3.11 0.13 -1.89
N TYR A 34 2.72 -0.90 -1.14
CA TYR A 34 2.93 -0.97 0.30
C TYR A 34 3.40 -2.37 0.71
N LEU A 35 4.30 -2.45 1.68
CA LEU A 35 4.68 -3.69 2.33
C LEU A 35 3.66 -4.02 3.43
N VAL A 36 3.08 -5.21 3.40
CA VAL A 36 2.16 -5.67 4.45
C VAL A 36 2.97 -6.14 5.66
N LYS A 37 2.82 -5.46 6.79
CA LYS A 37 3.49 -5.79 8.06
C LYS A 37 2.66 -6.67 8.97
N GLY A 38 1.34 -6.66 8.80
CA GLY A 38 0.42 -7.40 9.64
C GLY A 38 -1.04 -7.18 9.23
N VAL A 39 -1.90 -8.03 9.77
CA VAL A 39 -3.35 -7.95 9.61
C VAL A 39 -3.98 -8.17 10.98
N ASP A 40 -4.98 -7.37 11.33
CA ASP A 40 -5.79 -7.54 12.53
C ASP A 40 -7.29 -7.34 12.25
N GLN A 41 -8.09 -7.19 13.32
CA GLN A 41 -9.54 -6.99 13.20
C GLN A 41 -9.92 -5.60 12.65
N LEU A 42 -9.00 -4.63 12.65
CA LEU A 42 -9.22 -3.27 12.15
C LEU A 42 -8.79 -3.13 10.70
N GLY A 43 -7.74 -3.84 10.26
CA GLY A 43 -7.33 -3.86 8.87
C GLY A 43 -5.88 -4.27 8.63
N LEU A 44 -5.26 -3.62 7.63
CA LEU A 44 -3.89 -3.88 7.19
C LEU A 44 -2.92 -2.89 7.85
N TRP A 45 -1.81 -3.42 8.34
CA TRP A 45 -0.66 -2.63 8.75
C TRP A 45 0.30 -2.52 7.58
N LEU A 46 0.57 -1.28 7.15
CA LEU A 46 1.29 -0.99 5.93
C LEU A 46 2.52 -0.15 6.21
N GLU A 47 3.60 -0.45 5.50
CA GLU A 47 4.85 0.33 5.51
C GLU A 47 5.16 0.78 4.08
N HIS A 48 5.65 2.01 3.93
CA HIS A 48 6.16 2.46 2.64
C HIS A 48 7.39 1.60 2.28
N PRO A 49 7.42 0.91 1.13
CA PRO A 49 8.41 -0.14 0.87
C PRO A 49 9.81 0.40 0.56
N GLY A 50 10.01 1.73 0.65
CA GLY A 50 11.28 2.40 0.32
C GLY A 50 11.68 2.28 -1.15
N ILE A 51 10.77 1.85 -2.02
CA ILE A 51 11.05 1.63 -3.45
C ILE A 51 11.08 2.97 -4.17
N ILE A 52 12.23 3.29 -4.76
CA ILE A 52 12.36 4.41 -5.69
C ILE A 52 11.98 3.88 -7.08
N LEU A 53 10.80 4.24 -7.55
CA LEU A 53 10.39 3.97 -8.93
C LEU A 53 11.22 4.85 -9.86
N SER A 54 12.32 4.31 -10.37
CA SER A 54 13.09 4.97 -11.43
C SER A 54 12.39 4.73 -12.75
N LYS A 55 11.79 5.79 -13.31
CA LYS A 55 11.23 5.76 -14.65
C LYS A 55 12.40 5.94 -15.62
N THR A 56 12.81 4.88 -16.30
CA THR A 56 13.68 5.00 -17.47
C THR A 56 12.85 5.60 -18.60
N GLU A 57 13.28 6.76 -19.09
CA GLU A 57 12.80 7.29 -20.37
C GLU A 57 13.55 6.53 -21.48
N ASP A 58 12.80 6.00 -22.45
CA ASP A 58 13.33 5.33 -23.66
C ASP A 58 13.92 6.37 -24.63
#